data_AF-A0A917NFX6-F1
#
_entry.id   AF-A0A917NFX6-F1
#
_cell.length_a   1.000
_cell.length_b   1.000
_cell.length_c   1.000
_cell.angle_alpha   90.00
_cell.angle_beta   90.00
_cell.angle_gamma   90.00
#
_symmetry.space_group_name_H-M   'P 1'
#
loop_
_entity.id
_entity.type
_entity.pdbx_description
1 polymer ?
#
loop_
_entity_poly.entity_id
_entity_poly.type
_entity_poly.pdbx_seq_one_letter_code
_entity_poly.pdbx_strand_id
1 'polypeptide(L)'
;MTSPLPASAILFQDDFSGTQVSNVYWDFNQWIEGPNNPSYLGQTQMRQVLPAAENGMARIRLDTFNPPPGGPDSYYGSEAITKQAWDVSAGGLGFEGKFRFEGSQGGMIAGFFTYEQFPSGAVREPHDEIDFEIITTQMQKISTNVFQHQATGTPHSYAVDGGLGVDHIYRFEWLPSVVRWFVDGSLIREEVEHVPTRPQQIHLNMWGAPQAGGPDGGPWGPNPGDPGGPNITDPTLLIAPNAAQSKSYFFDVDYVKVERLTTQLGNSAHNNLVAGAAGEALDGAAGDDTLRGGIGNDVVAGGEGNDTMSGGAGNDALYGGTGANLISGGAGADRIHVGQGADRVRDTLADLNGDTVVAFGANDMVDIQGTLAGRGDLGVTRGSGGVGPTMLSLGGSNFQTDVDFPSGNFMMVARGSGADAHTMLTFQNFLPTLSEGATVDATLVNGIANEPFLTGDATVGFTAELKSAASAYANTLGAYRIATNGTISDVRILYDNTLNVVPGARTVDLGTPADGERVAFFLIQNGFNSFGALPDDLSFVTPGTGAPSDTDIGIPPQLQSATLGAISATILHSLSALNPADAMQVLSGTSAGGHELLIGFEDLPNGTGDNDFQDVVIGIRATTDDFLL
;
A
#
# COMPACT_ATOMS: atom_id res chain seq x y z
N MET A 1 -15.52 -14.58 12.04
CA MET A 1 -15.33 -15.85 11.29
C MET A 1 -14.06 -16.49 11.82
N THR A 2 -14.09 -17.66 12.47
CA THR A 2 -12.83 -18.41 12.69
C THR A 2 -12.04 -18.48 11.38
N SER A 3 -10.70 -18.40 11.45
CA SER A 3 -9.76 -18.53 10.34
C SER A 3 -10.35 -19.15 9.06
N PRO A 4 -10.32 -18.46 7.91
CA PRO A 4 -10.85 -19.02 6.67
C PRO A 4 -10.05 -20.23 6.18
N LEU A 5 -8.82 -20.44 6.68
CA LEU A 5 -7.92 -21.47 6.18
C LEU A 5 -7.99 -22.79 6.98
N PRO A 6 -8.12 -23.94 6.30
CA PRO A 6 -8.18 -25.25 6.95
C PRO A 6 -6.81 -25.64 7.51
N ALA A 7 -6.80 -26.04 8.78
CA ALA A 7 -5.64 -26.64 9.42
C ALA A 7 -5.49 -28.12 9.01
N SER A 8 -4.27 -28.53 8.64
CA SER A 8 -3.92 -29.92 8.35
C SER A 8 -3.48 -30.69 9.60
N ALA A 9 -2.95 -29.99 10.61
CA ALA A 9 -2.53 -30.59 11.88
C ALA A 9 -2.42 -29.54 13.00
N ILE A 10 -2.73 -29.96 14.24
CA ILE A 10 -2.32 -29.23 15.44
C ILE A 10 -0.87 -29.63 15.74
N LEU A 11 0.04 -28.67 15.70
CA LEU A 11 1.47 -28.87 15.99
C LEU A 11 1.76 -28.74 17.48
N PHE A 12 0.99 -27.88 18.16
CA PHE A 12 1.11 -27.62 19.58
C PHE A 12 -0.20 -27.10 20.13
N GLN A 13 -0.54 -27.51 21.35
CA GLN A 13 -1.65 -26.95 22.11
C GLN A 13 -1.37 -27.12 23.60
N ASP A 14 -1.64 -26.08 24.38
CA ASP A 14 -1.63 -26.15 25.84
C ASP A 14 -2.88 -25.43 26.37
N ASP A 15 -3.70 -26.18 27.10
CA ASP A 15 -4.91 -25.70 27.79
C ASP A 15 -4.64 -25.45 29.29
N PHE A 16 -3.36 -25.43 29.68
CA PHE A 16 -2.89 -25.07 31.03
C PHE A 16 -3.63 -25.79 32.19
N SER A 17 -4.05 -27.03 31.97
CA SER A 17 -4.89 -27.80 32.91
C SER A 17 -4.21 -28.20 34.23
N GLY A 18 -2.91 -27.92 34.37
CA GLY A 18 -2.12 -28.20 35.58
C GLY A 18 -2.25 -27.13 36.67
N THR A 19 -1.42 -27.23 37.71
CA THR A 19 -1.28 -26.20 38.76
C THR A 19 -0.12 -25.23 38.50
N GLN A 20 0.69 -25.50 37.47
CA GLN A 20 1.76 -24.65 36.97
C GLN A 20 1.87 -24.86 35.45
N VAL A 21 2.32 -23.83 34.74
CA VAL A 21 2.69 -23.98 33.32
C VAL A 21 3.77 -25.06 33.20
N SER A 22 3.57 -25.99 32.27
CA SER A 22 4.40 -27.20 32.16
C SER A 22 5.80 -26.89 31.66
N ASN A 23 6.83 -27.24 32.45
CA ASN A 23 8.23 -27.12 32.03
C ASN A 23 8.65 -28.13 30.94
N VAL A 24 7.74 -29.02 30.53
CA VAL A 24 7.96 -29.91 29.39
C VAL A 24 7.96 -29.10 28.10
N TYR A 25 7.02 -28.16 27.98
CA TYR A 25 6.78 -27.39 26.76
C TYR A 25 7.31 -25.96 26.86
N TRP A 26 7.35 -25.41 28.07
CA TRP A 26 7.69 -24.02 28.31
C TRP A 26 9.01 -23.89 29.06
N ASP A 27 9.69 -22.80 28.77
CA ASP A 27 10.77 -22.24 29.56
C ASP A 27 10.36 -20.84 30.05
N PHE A 28 11.07 -20.31 31.03
CA PHE A 28 10.92 -18.91 31.43
C PHE A 28 12.09 -18.10 30.87
N ASN A 29 11.98 -16.78 30.95
CA ASN A 29 13.06 -15.88 30.57
C ASN A 29 14.31 -16.13 31.46
N GLN A 30 15.31 -16.82 30.93
CA GLN A 30 16.54 -17.18 31.65
C GLN A 30 17.63 -16.09 31.60
N TRP A 31 17.29 -14.88 31.20
CA TRP A 31 18.26 -13.80 31.24
C TRP A 31 18.56 -13.52 32.72
N ILE A 32 19.83 -13.58 33.12
CA ILE A 32 20.30 -13.41 34.52
C ILE A 32 20.99 -12.04 34.66
N GLU A 33 20.84 -11.39 35.81
CA GLU A 33 21.42 -10.09 36.14
C GLU A 33 22.84 -9.85 35.58
N GLY A 34 22.94 -8.78 34.80
CA GLY A 34 24.13 -8.16 34.22
C GLY A 34 23.67 -6.88 33.51
N PRO A 35 24.56 -6.03 32.96
CA PRO A 35 24.18 -4.80 32.27
C PRO A 35 23.21 -5.01 31.08
N ASN A 36 22.99 -6.27 30.67
CA ASN A 36 22.11 -6.69 29.59
C ASN A 36 20.87 -7.47 30.05
N ASN A 37 20.60 -7.55 31.36
CA ASN A 37 19.29 -7.93 31.90
C ASN A 37 18.72 -6.94 32.93
N PRO A 38 18.67 -5.63 32.65
CA PRO A 38 17.44 -4.91 32.87
C PRO A 38 16.42 -5.43 31.84
N SER A 39 15.15 -5.67 32.20
CA SER A 39 14.10 -5.82 31.17
C SER A 39 14.02 -4.55 30.30
N TYR A 40 12.97 -4.37 29.48
CA TYR A 40 12.71 -3.12 28.78
C TYR A 40 13.02 -1.88 29.67
N LEU A 41 14.13 -1.20 29.36
CA LEU A 41 14.73 -0.06 30.09
C LEU A 41 15.06 -0.27 31.60
N GLY A 42 15.03 -1.51 32.11
CA GLY A 42 15.40 -1.86 33.50
C GLY A 42 14.33 -1.72 34.54
N GLN A 43 13.08 -1.64 34.08
CA GLN A 43 11.95 -1.23 34.90
C GLN A 43 11.04 -2.38 35.28
N THR A 44 11.15 -3.51 34.61
CA THR A 44 10.61 -4.80 35.04
C THR A 44 11.76 -5.78 35.31
N GLN A 45 11.61 -6.72 36.20
CA GLN A 45 12.48 -7.88 36.32
C GLN A 45 11.62 -9.11 36.02
N MET A 46 12.09 -10.03 35.18
CA MET A 46 11.34 -11.26 34.90
C MET A 46 11.62 -12.29 35.99
N ARG A 47 10.54 -12.93 36.46
CA ARG A 47 10.61 -14.11 37.33
C ARG A 47 11.45 -15.20 36.67
N GLN A 48 12.38 -15.73 37.44
CA GLN A 48 13.20 -16.88 37.05
C GLN A 48 12.48 -18.21 37.35
N VAL A 49 11.16 -18.23 37.11
CA VAL A 49 10.27 -19.37 37.30
C VAL A 49 9.11 -19.26 36.32
N LEU A 50 8.57 -20.41 35.90
CA LEU A 50 7.37 -20.45 35.07
C LEU A 50 6.13 -19.91 35.81
N PRO A 51 5.21 -19.24 35.10
CA PRO A 51 3.94 -18.77 35.65
C PRO A 51 3.09 -19.90 36.28
N ALA A 52 2.20 -19.51 37.18
CA ALA A 52 1.20 -20.41 37.73
C ALA A 52 0.16 -20.79 36.67
N ALA A 53 -0.47 -21.95 36.86
CA ALA A 53 -1.67 -22.32 36.12
C ALA A 53 -2.79 -22.58 37.13
N GLU A 54 -3.94 -21.95 36.94
CA GLU A 54 -5.08 -22.07 37.84
C GLU A 54 -6.37 -22.10 37.03
N ASN A 55 -7.30 -22.99 37.40
CA ASN A 55 -8.59 -23.16 36.73
C ASN A 55 -8.50 -23.41 35.21
N GLY A 56 -7.44 -24.05 34.75
CA GLY A 56 -7.22 -24.32 33.32
C GLY A 56 -6.75 -23.09 32.54
N MET A 57 -6.11 -22.12 33.20
CA MET A 57 -5.52 -20.95 32.53
C MET A 57 -4.09 -20.74 33.03
N ALA A 58 -3.18 -20.34 32.16
CA ALA A 58 -1.91 -19.76 32.58
C ALA A 58 -2.16 -18.35 33.13
N ARG A 59 -1.63 -18.06 34.31
CA ARG A 59 -1.75 -16.75 34.96
C ARG A 59 -0.42 -16.02 34.89
N ILE A 60 -0.24 -15.27 33.80
CA ILE A 60 0.95 -14.43 33.63
C ILE A 60 0.80 -13.25 34.60
N ARG A 61 1.80 -13.05 35.47
CA ARG A 61 1.68 -12.14 36.63
C ARG A 61 2.68 -11.00 36.59
N LEU A 62 2.22 -9.83 37.00
CA LEU A 62 3.03 -8.65 37.29
C LEU A 62 2.76 -8.24 38.74
N ASP A 63 3.82 -8.06 39.52
CA ASP A 63 3.76 -7.45 40.85
C ASP A 63 4.39 -6.07 40.82
N THR A 64 3.80 -5.12 41.55
CA THR A 64 4.37 -3.78 41.69
C THR A 64 5.51 -3.68 42.70
N PHE A 65 5.85 -4.77 43.39
CA PHE A 65 6.96 -4.82 44.33
C PHE A 65 7.90 -5.99 44.03
N ASN A 66 9.22 -5.71 44.06
CA ASN A 66 10.28 -6.69 43.90
C ASN A 66 11.24 -6.69 45.13
N PRO A 67 11.34 -7.78 45.91
CA PRO A 67 12.25 -7.91 47.07
C PRO A 67 13.70 -8.32 46.67
N PRO A 68 14.79 -7.99 47.41
CA PRO A 68 14.93 -7.56 48.81
C PRO A 68 15.38 -6.07 48.99
N PRO A 69 15.52 -5.54 50.23
CA PRO A 69 15.82 -4.14 50.47
C PRO A 69 17.24 -3.78 50.00
N GLY A 70 17.34 -3.12 48.84
CA GLY A 70 18.61 -2.76 48.20
C GLY A 70 18.50 -2.35 46.73
N GLY A 71 17.35 -2.57 46.08
CA GLY A 71 17.04 -1.98 44.76
C GLY A 71 15.54 -1.99 44.46
N PRO A 72 14.78 -0.92 44.80
CA PRO A 72 13.31 -0.87 44.74
C PRO A 72 12.72 -0.20 43.49
N ASP A 73 13.41 -0.17 42.35
CA ASP A 73 13.00 0.65 41.19
C ASP A 73 12.50 -0.18 39.98
N SER A 74 11.94 -1.39 40.21
CA SER A 74 11.37 -2.20 39.13
C SER A 74 10.13 -3.03 39.53
N TYR A 75 9.23 -3.25 38.56
CA TYR A 75 8.17 -4.24 38.61
C TYR A 75 8.72 -5.67 38.59
N TYR A 76 7.95 -6.66 39.05
CA TYR A 76 8.32 -8.07 38.92
C TYR A 76 7.32 -8.80 38.00
N GLY A 77 7.72 -9.03 36.74
CA GLY A 77 6.92 -9.62 35.66
C GLY A 77 7.18 -11.12 35.48
N SER A 78 6.42 -11.77 34.60
CA SER A 78 6.59 -13.19 34.27
C SER A 78 6.56 -13.37 32.77
N GLU A 79 7.25 -14.39 32.29
CA GLU A 79 7.27 -14.76 30.87
C GLU A 79 7.34 -16.28 30.75
N ALA A 80 6.56 -16.82 29.83
CA ALA A 80 6.61 -18.21 29.39
C ALA A 80 6.94 -18.24 27.89
N ILE A 81 7.95 -19.03 27.52
CA ILE A 81 8.50 -19.15 26.17
C ILE A 81 8.38 -20.61 25.75
N THR A 82 7.81 -20.92 24.60
CA THR A 82 7.78 -22.32 24.13
C THR A 82 9.18 -22.81 23.83
N LYS A 83 9.55 -24.01 24.28
CA LYS A 83 10.84 -24.64 23.95
C LYS A 83 10.94 -25.04 22.47
N GLN A 84 9.79 -25.29 21.87
CA GLN A 84 9.67 -25.53 20.43
C GLN A 84 9.56 -24.20 19.69
N ALA A 85 10.15 -24.17 18.49
CA ALA A 85 9.96 -23.15 17.48
C ALA A 85 9.37 -23.78 16.22
N TRP A 86 8.67 -22.98 15.42
CA TRP A 86 8.05 -23.43 14.18
C TRP A 86 8.43 -22.54 13.01
N ASP A 87 8.45 -23.10 11.80
CA ASP A 87 8.68 -22.39 10.55
C ASP A 87 7.61 -22.73 9.50
N VAL A 88 7.55 -21.91 8.46
CA VAL A 88 6.57 -21.99 7.38
C VAL A 88 7.03 -22.85 6.19
N SER A 89 8.15 -23.58 6.31
CA SER A 89 8.74 -24.34 5.19
C SER A 89 7.86 -25.51 4.69
N ALA A 90 6.93 -25.99 5.52
CA ALA A 90 5.99 -27.06 5.19
C ALA A 90 4.54 -26.57 5.05
N GLY A 91 4.34 -25.25 4.91
CA GLY A 91 3.04 -24.58 4.76
C GLY A 91 2.87 -23.45 5.78
N GLY A 92 1.83 -22.63 5.65
CA GLY A 92 1.57 -21.56 6.62
C GLY A 92 1.32 -22.09 8.03
N LEU A 93 1.42 -21.22 9.03
CA LEU A 93 1.15 -21.51 10.42
C LEU A 93 0.06 -20.59 10.97
N GLY A 94 -0.85 -21.14 11.76
CA GLY A 94 -1.79 -20.37 12.56
C GLY A 94 -1.39 -20.43 14.03
N PHE A 95 -1.13 -19.28 14.64
CA PHE A 95 -0.92 -19.13 16.06
C PHE A 95 -2.17 -18.52 16.66
N GLU A 96 -2.77 -19.19 17.63
CA GLU A 96 -4.02 -18.78 18.24
C GLU A 96 -3.92 -18.84 19.75
N GLY A 97 -4.46 -17.84 20.43
CA GLY A 97 -4.58 -17.80 21.87
C GLY A 97 -5.92 -17.20 22.28
N LYS A 98 -6.49 -17.72 23.36
CA LYS A 98 -7.67 -17.13 23.98
C LYS A 98 -7.28 -16.56 25.33
N PHE A 99 -7.48 -15.26 25.53
CA PHE A 99 -7.01 -14.59 26.73
C PHE A 99 -7.87 -13.39 27.12
N ARG A 100 -7.68 -12.95 28.37
CA ARG A 100 -8.27 -11.74 28.94
C ARG A 100 -7.29 -11.04 29.88
N PHE A 101 -7.50 -9.74 30.07
CA PHE A 101 -6.78 -8.96 31.06
C PHE A 101 -7.61 -8.77 32.34
N GLU A 102 -7.04 -9.10 33.51
CA GLU A 102 -7.70 -8.85 34.79
C GLU A 102 -7.45 -7.42 35.27
N GLY A 103 -8.50 -6.60 35.25
CA GLY A 103 -8.54 -5.28 35.88
C GLY A 103 -8.91 -4.17 34.91
N SER A 104 -8.81 -2.94 35.40
CA SER A 104 -9.09 -1.72 34.63
C SER A 104 -7.90 -0.75 34.64
N GLN A 105 -6.74 -1.24 35.03
CA GLN A 105 -5.56 -0.44 35.31
C GLN A 105 -4.68 -0.36 34.07
N GLY A 106 -4.31 0.85 33.65
CA GLY A 106 -3.35 1.04 32.57
C GLY A 106 -1.90 0.84 32.99
N GLY A 107 -0.99 1.07 32.05
CA GLY A 107 0.46 1.13 32.30
C GLY A 107 1.17 -0.22 32.18
N MET A 108 0.51 -1.25 31.67
CA MET A 108 1.10 -2.57 31.47
C MET A 108 1.13 -2.90 29.98
N ILE A 109 2.08 -3.76 29.62
CA ILE A 109 2.20 -4.35 28.30
C ILE A 109 2.06 -5.85 28.51
N ALA A 110 1.01 -6.45 27.97
CA ALA A 110 0.85 -7.90 27.92
C ALA A 110 1.10 -8.39 26.50
N GLY A 111 1.97 -9.39 26.34
CA GLY A 111 2.39 -9.90 25.05
C GLY A 111 1.81 -11.29 24.77
N PHE A 112 1.18 -11.43 23.61
CA PHE A 112 1.05 -12.70 22.89
C PHE A 112 1.72 -12.53 21.54
N PHE A 113 2.98 -12.92 21.45
CA PHE A 113 3.80 -12.67 20.27
C PHE A 113 4.64 -13.89 19.96
N THR A 114 5.22 -13.90 18.77
CA THR A 114 6.32 -14.80 18.47
C THR A 114 7.62 -14.07 18.36
N TYR A 115 8.68 -14.74 18.78
CA TYR A 115 10.03 -14.25 18.69
C TYR A 115 10.91 -15.34 18.06
N GLU A 116 11.88 -14.95 17.25
CA GLU A 116 12.87 -15.86 16.72
C GLU A 116 13.50 -16.72 17.82
N GLN A 117 13.75 -18.00 17.54
CA GLN A 117 14.42 -18.87 18.50
C GLN A 117 15.84 -18.40 18.83
N PHE A 118 16.08 -17.96 20.07
CA PHE A 118 17.41 -17.60 20.56
C PHE A 118 18.13 -18.79 21.22
N PRO A 119 19.35 -19.14 20.77
CA PRO A 119 20.21 -20.03 21.53
C PRO A 119 20.64 -19.37 22.85
N SER A 120 20.61 -20.14 23.95
CA SER A 120 21.12 -19.70 25.25
C SER A 120 22.54 -19.10 25.12
N GLY A 121 22.70 -17.84 25.52
CA GLY A 121 23.99 -17.13 25.53
C GLY A 121 24.33 -16.35 24.25
N ALA A 122 23.41 -16.27 23.28
CA ALA A 122 23.57 -15.41 22.10
C ALA A 122 23.45 -13.92 22.48
N VAL A 123 24.21 -13.07 21.77
CA VAL A 123 24.06 -11.61 21.83
C VAL A 123 22.72 -11.24 21.18
N ARG A 124 22.10 -10.13 21.61
CA ARG A 124 20.88 -9.62 20.98
C ARG A 124 21.19 -9.14 19.56
N GLU A 125 21.06 -10.05 18.61
CA GLU A 125 21.17 -9.83 17.17
C GLU A 125 19.82 -9.31 16.61
N PRO A 126 19.78 -8.85 15.35
CA PRO A 126 18.54 -8.70 14.60
C PRO A 126 17.64 -9.94 14.74
N HIS A 127 16.36 -9.72 15.03
CA HIS A 127 15.35 -10.76 15.25
C HIS A 127 14.16 -10.57 14.32
N ASP A 128 13.50 -11.69 14.06
CA ASP A 128 12.15 -11.71 13.53
C ASP A 128 11.13 -11.85 14.67
N GLU A 129 10.04 -11.10 14.62
CA GLU A 129 8.99 -11.08 15.64
C GLU A 129 7.63 -10.73 15.04
N ILE A 130 6.56 -11.36 15.55
CA ILE A 130 5.16 -11.07 15.18
C ILE A 130 4.38 -10.79 16.45
N ASP A 131 3.78 -9.61 16.55
CA ASP A 131 3.18 -9.14 17.80
C ASP A 131 1.65 -9.12 17.79
N PHE A 132 1.08 -9.62 18.88
CA PHE A 132 0.02 -8.92 19.59
C PHE A 132 0.58 -8.33 20.89
N GLU A 133 0.72 -7.00 20.91
CA GLU A 133 1.04 -6.25 22.12
C GLU A 133 -0.22 -5.57 22.65
N ILE A 134 -0.59 -5.90 23.88
CA ILE A 134 -1.74 -5.32 24.55
C ILE A 134 -1.26 -4.20 25.45
N ILE A 135 -1.57 -2.97 25.08
CA ILE A 135 -1.23 -1.79 25.85
C ILE A 135 -2.43 -1.41 26.72
N THR A 136 -2.32 -1.64 28.03
CA THR A 136 -3.48 -1.60 28.92
C THR A 136 -3.96 -0.18 29.23
N THR A 137 -3.25 0.89 28.84
CA THR A 137 -3.70 2.28 29.12
C THR A 137 -5.00 2.66 28.42
N GLN A 138 -5.36 1.93 27.37
CA GLN A 138 -6.63 2.16 26.68
C GLN A 138 -7.68 1.12 27.07
N MET A 139 -7.28 -0.03 27.64
CA MET A 139 -8.13 -1.21 27.95
C MET A 139 -9.09 -1.65 26.83
N GLN A 140 -8.96 -1.08 25.63
CA GLN A 140 -9.87 -1.23 24.50
C GLN A 140 -9.12 -1.42 23.19
N LYS A 141 -7.80 -1.26 23.17
CA LYS A 141 -7.01 -1.43 21.95
C LYS A 141 -5.88 -2.41 22.12
N ILE A 142 -5.61 -3.15 21.06
CA ILE A 142 -4.39 -3.93 20.89
C ILE A 142 -3.50 -3.29 19.84
N SER A 143 -2.21 -3.42 20.02
CA SER A 143 -1.18 -3.09 19.04
C SER A 143 -0.75 -4.38 18.33
N THR A 144 -0.50 -4.26 17.04
CA THR A 144 0.13 -5.32 16.24
C THR A 144 1.39 -4.76 15.62
N ASN A 145 2.41 -5.59 15.45
CA ASN A 145 3.61 -5.25 14.71
C ASN A 145 4.30 -6.48 14.14
N VAL A 146 5.23 -6.22 13.21
CA VAL A 146 6.19 -7.22 12.76
C VAL A 146 7.57 -6.59 12.75
N PHE A 147 8.54 -7.37 13.19
CA PHE A 147 9.95 -7.07 13.03
C PHE A 147 10.56 -8.14 12.14
N GLN A 148 11.33 -7.71 11.14
CA GLN A 148 12.16 -8.60 10.35
C GLN A 148 13.57 -8.06 10.38
N HIS A 149 14.50 -8.78 11.01
CA HIS A 149 15.92 -8.40 10.99
C HIS A 149 16.21 -6.90 11.32
N GLN A 150 15.52 -6.31 12.32
CA GLN A 150 15.55 -4.87 12.70
C GLN A 150 14.85 -3.89 11.74
N ALA A 151 14.40 -4.32 10.57
CA ALA A 151 13.42 -3.56 9.81
C ALA A 151 12.08 -3.65 10.56
N THR A 152 11.60 -2.49 11.01
CA THR A 152 10.37 -2.38 11.78
C THR A 152 9.23 -2.11 10.82
N GLY A 153 8.22 -2.99 10.81
CA GLY A 153 6.92 -2.60 10.30
C GLY A 153 6.38 -1.39 11.07
N THR A 154 5.39 -0.71 10.49
CA THR A 154 4.66 0.32 11.23
C THR A 154 3.74 -0.40 12.22
N PRO A 155 3.81 -0.13 13.53
CA PRO A 155 2.84 -0.69 14.47
C PRO A 155 1.44 -0.11 14.19
N HIS A 156 0.38 -0.88 14.43
CA HIS A 156 -1.00 -0.41 14.28
C HIS A 156 -1.86 -0.82 15.46
N SER A 157 -2.64 0.12 15.99
CA SER A 157 -3.60 -0.13 17.06
C SER A 157 -5.03 -0.30 16.57
N TYR A 158 -5.71 -1.32 17.11
CA TYR A 158 -7.07 -1.66 16.75
C TYR A 158 -7.95 -1.71 18.00
N ALA A 159 -9.16 -1.14 17.91
CA ALA A 159 -10.15 -1.31 18.95
C ALA A 159 -10.67 -2.75 18.98
N VAL A 160 -10.89 -3.27 20.19
CA VAL A 160 -11.47 -4.59 20.44
C VAL A 160 -12.85 -4.39 21.07
N ASP A 161 -13.87 -4.93 20.42
CA ASP A 161 -15.26 -4.81 20.88
C ASP A 161 -15.44 -5.45 22.26
N GLY A 162 -16.01 -4.72 23.21
CA GLY A 162 -16.16 -5.19 24.60
C GLY A 162 -14.94 -4.94 25.49
N GLY A 163 -13.80 -4.55 24.90
CA GLY A 163 -12.56 -4.23 25.60
C GLY A 163 -11.83 -5.45 26.15
N LEU A 164 -10.62 -5.24 26.66
CA LEU A 164 -9.66 -6.30 26.96
C LEU A 164 -9.94 -7.08 28.26
N GLY A 165 -10.98 -6.69 29.00
CA GLY A 165 -11.36 -7.30 30.29
C GLY A 165 -12.17 -8.59 30.16
N VAL A 166 -12.52 -9.00 28.94
CA VAL A 166 -13.25 -10.24 28.64
C VAL A 166 -12.41 -11.13 27.73
N ASP A 167 -12.83 -12.38 27.60
CA ASP A 167 -12.16 -13.35 26.75
C ASP A 167 -12.30 -12.97 25.28
N HIS A 168 -11.17 -12.91 24.57
CA HIS A 168 -11.11 -12.78 23.12
C HIS A 168 -10.20 -13.85 22.53
N ILE A 169 -10.48 -14.25 21.29
CA ILE A 169 -9.61 -15.14 20.51
C ILE A 169 -8.74 -14.28 19.61
N TYR A 170 -7.43 -14.37 19.79
CA TYR A 170 -6.44 -13.67 18.99
C TYR A 170 -5.71 -14.70 18.15
N ARG A 171 -5.57 -14.37 16.88
CA ARG A 171 -4.91 -15.27 15.94
C ARG A 171 -4.05 -14.48 14.98
N PHE A 172 -2.84 -14.95 14.72
CA PHE A 172 -2.09 -14.52 13.55
C PHE A 172 -1.74 -15.73 12.69
N GLU A 173 -1.84 -15.52 11.39
CA GLU A 173 -1.49 -16.50 10.38
C GLU A 173 -0.23 -16.02 9.69
N TRP A 174 0.78 -16.88 9.68
CA TRP A 174 2.08 -16.62 9.07
C TRP A 174 2.25 -17.56 7.88
N LEU A 175 2.19 -16.98 6.69
CA LEU A 175 2.55 -17.60 5.42
C LEU A 175 3.91 -17.02 4.97
N PRO A 176 4.64 -17.69 4.07
CA PRO A 176 5.93 -17.18 3.58
C PRO A 176 5.88 -15.73 3.06
N SER A 177 4.80 -15.36 2.39
CA SER A 177 4.65 -14.04 1.76
C SER A 177 3.70 -13.07 2.49
N VAL A 178 3.04 -13.49 3.58
CA VAL A 178 2.09 -12.63 4.30
C VAL A 178 1.88 -13.04 5.76
N VAL A 179 1.74 -12.05 6.65
CA VAL A 179 1.19 -12.22 8.01
C VAL A 179 -0.18 -11.57 8.11
N ARG A 180 -1.15 -12.22 8.78
CA ARG A 180 -2.53 -11.74 8.92
C ARG A 180 -3.03 -11.89 10.34
N TRP A 181 -3.61 -10.84 10.92
CA TRP A 181 -4.08 -10.81 12.30
C TRP A 181 -5.60 -10.80 12.38
N PHE A 182 -6.13 -11.56 13.32
CA PHE A 182 -7.55 -11.70 13.59
C PHE A 182 -7.85 -11.55 15.08
N VAL A 183 -8.99 -10.94 15.37
CA VAL A 183 -9.58 -10.89 16.72
C VAL A 183 -11.03 -11.35 16.63
N ASP A 184 -11.38 -12.38 17.40
CA ASP A 184 -12.67 -13.09 17.33
C ASP A 184 -13.06 -13.51 15.90
N GLY A 185 -12.02 -13.79 15.10
CA GLY A 185 -12.18 -14.17 13.72
C GLY A 185 -12.52 -13.02 12.75
N SER A 186 -12.34 -11.77 13.16
CA SER A 186 -12.37 -10.62 12.24
C SER A 186 -10.94 -10.27 11.86
N LEU A 187 -10.64 -10.20 10.56
CA LEU A 187 -9.36 -9.73 10.06
C LEU A 187 -9.19 -8.26 10.45
N ILE A 188 -8.08 -7.93 11.09
CA ILE A 188 -7.78 -6.56 11.53
C ILE A 188 -6.56 -5.96 10.83
N ARG A 189 -5.62 -6.79 10.38
CA ARG A 189 -4.37 -6.34 9.75
C ARG A 189 -3.79 -7.42 8.85
N GLU A 190 -3.05 -6.97 7.85
CA GLU A 190 -2.13 -7.78 7.06
C GLU A 190 -0.77 -7.07 6.96
N GLU A 191 0.30 -7.82 6.69
CA GLU A 191 1.67 -7.34 6.51
C GLU A 191 2.35 -8.22 5.48
N VAL A 192 2.93 -7.62 4.44
CA VAL A 192 3.60 -8.34 3.34
C VAL A 192 5.06 -7.93 3.17
N GLU A 193 5.49 -6.81 3.76
CA GLU A 193 6.82 -6.27 3.52
C GLU A 193 7.84 -6.89 4.49
N HIS A 194 7.46 -7.00 5.76
CA HIS A 194 8.37 -7.41 6.84
C HIS A 194 8.12 -8.85 7.30
N VAL A 195 7.72 -9.76 6.41
CA VAL A 195 7.30 -11.11 6.81
C VAL A 195 8.48 -11.91 7.40
N PRO A 196 8.33 -12.52 8.60
CA PRO A 196 9.39 -13.33 9.21
C PRO A 196 9.81 -14.50 8.34
N THR A 197 11.09 -14.86 8.44
CA THR A 197 11.70 -15.97 7.68
C THR A 197 12.29 -17.05 8.58
N ARG A 198 12.51 -16.73 9.86
CA ARG A 198 13.17 -17.62 10.81
C ARG A 198 12.21 -18.31 11.77
N PRO A 199 12.58 -19.50 12.30
CA PRO A 199 11.73 -20.23 13.24
C PRO A 199 11.32 -19.40 14.45
N GLN A 200 10.03 -19.45 14.78
CA GLN A 200 9.35 -18.60 15.76
C GLN A 200 8.92 -19.41 16.99
N GLN A 201 9.19 -18.90 18.20
CA GLN A 201 8.70 -19.42 19.49
C GLN A 201 7.54 -18.54 19.98
N ILE A 202 6.54 -19.12 20.66
CA ILE A 202 5.51 -18.31 21.33
C ILE A 202 6.09 -17.74 22.62
N HIS A 203 5.82 -16.45 22.85
CA HIS A 203 6.07 -15.77 24.11
C HIS A 203 4.75 -15.27 24.71
N LEU A 204 4.56 -15.55 25.99
CA LEU A 204 3.48 -15.02 26.82
C LEU A 204 4.10 -14.24 27.97
N ASN A 205 3.93 -12.93 28.00
CA ASN A 205 4.55 -12.11 29.04
C ASN A 205 3.66 -10.97 29.51
N MET A 206 4.07 -10.37 30.63
CA MET A 206 3.49 -9.12 31.10
C MET A 206 4.51 -8.26 31.82
N TRP A 207 4.61 -7.01 31.39
CA TRP A 207 5.57 -6.01 31.86
C TRP A 207 4.84 -4.75 32.38
N GLY A 208 5.52 -3.98 33.22
CA GLY A 208 5.04 -2.66 33.64
C GLY A 208 5.79 -1.54 32.93
N ALA A 209 5.06 -0.51 32.51
CA ALA A 209 5.54 0.72 31.88
C ALA A 209 5.32 1.92 32.84
N PRO A 210 6.30 2.27 33.70
CA PRO A 210 6.16 3.33 34.71
C PRO A 210 6.37 4.72 34.10
N GLN A 211 5.94 5.75 34.85
CA GLN A 211 6.03 7.15 34.42
C GLN A 211 7.45 7.73 34.32
N ALA A 212 8.42 7.19 35.05
CA ALA A 212 9.80 7.63 34.98
C ALA A 212 10.59 6.65 34.12
N GLY A 213 11.37 7.11 33.15
CA GLY A 213 12.31 6.28 32.38
C GLY A 213 11.81 5.69 31.05
N GLY A 214 10.93 6.41 30.35
CA GLY A 214 10.88 6.34 28.89
C GLY A 214 12.22 6.73 28.25
N PRO A 215 12.35 6.64 26.91
CA PRO A 215 13.62 6.81 26.20
C PRO A 215 14.43 8.06 26.59
N ASP A 216 13.75 9.13 27.01
CA ASP A 216 14.34 10.41 27.42
C ASP A 216 14.25 10.71 28.94
N GLY A 217 13.96 9.72 29.78
CA GLY A 217 13.82 9.89 31.23
C GLY A 217 12.45 10.43 31.70
N GLY A 218 11.44 10.48 30.83
CA GLY A 218 10.07 10.91 31.11
C GLY A 218 9.03 9.80 30.93
N PRO A 219 7.71 10.10 30.95
CA PRO A 219 6.68 9.11 30.65
C PRO A 219 6.84 8.62 29.22
N TRP A 220 6.55 7.34 28.97
CA TRP A 220 6.51 6.86 27.59
C TRP A 220 5.37 7.56 26.88
N GLY A 221 5.64 7.96 25.63
CA GLY A 221 4.67 8.60 24.77
C GLY A 221 3.49 7.69 24.40
N PRO A 222 2.62 8.15 23.50
CA PRO A 222 1.57 7.33 22.91
C PRO A 222 2.15 6.06 22.26
N ASN A 223 1.31 5.04 22.10
CA ASN A 223 1.68 3.88 21.28
C ASN A 223 2.10 4.37 19.88
N PRO A 224 3.25 3.94 19.34
CA PRO A 224 3.59 4.23 17.94
C PRO A 224 2.47 3.86 16.96
N GLY A 225 1.71 2.80 17.24
CA GLY A 225 0.55 2.42 16.42
C GLY A 225 -0.76 3.18 16.71
N ASP A 226 -0.74 4.11 17.66
CA ASP A 226 -1.82 5.08 17.94
C ASP A 226 -1.23 6.41 18.40
N PRO A 227 -0.56 7.18 17.51
CA PRO A 227 0.16 8.39 17.90
C PRO A 227 -0.72 9.48 18.54
N GLY A 228 -2.03 9.44 18.29
CA GLY A 228 -3.01 10.34 18.89
C GLY A 228 -3.63 9.84 20.20
N GLY A 229 -3.31 8.62 20.63
CA GLY A 229 -3.82 8.01 21.85
C GLY A 229 -3.16 8.53 23.13
N PRO A 230 -3.67 8.14 24.31
CA PRO A 230 -2.96 8.37 25.57
C PRO A 230 -1.60 7.67 25.57
N ASN A 231 -0.71 8.21 26.41
CA ASN A 231 0.58 7.61 26.72
C ASN A 231 0.45 6.14 27.16
N ILE A 232 1.45 5.32 26.84
CA ILE A 232 1.57 3.94 27.32
C ILE A 232 1.70 3.88 28.85
N THR A 233 2.18 4.95 29.47
CA THR A 233 2.28 5.06 30.93
C THR A 233 0.96 5.45 31.57
N ASP A 234 0.65 4.86 32.72
CA ASP A 234 -0.50 5.23 33.55
C ASP A 234 -0.03 5.78 34.91
N PRO A 235 -0.44 6.99 35.34
CA PRO A 235 -0.11 7.54 36.65
C PRO A 235 -0.52 6.68 37.84
N THR A 236 -1.48 5.78 37.66
CA THR A 236 -2.02 4.94 38.72
C THR A 236 -1.23 3.63 38.89
N LEU A 237 -0.42 3.23 37.90
CA LEU A 237 0.50 2.10 38.02
C LEU A 237 1.85 2.58 38.55
N LEU A 238 2.03 2.43 39.86
CA LEU A 238 3.25 2.84 40.57
C LEU A 238 3.95 1.62 41.15
N ILE A 239 5.28 1.67 41.14
CA ILE A 239 6.12 0.74 41.90
C ILE A 239 5.79 0.92 43.39
N ALA A 240 5.45 -0.18 44.05
CA ALA A 240 5.14 -0.20 45.46
C ALA A 240 6.43 -0.12 46.27
N PRO A 241 6.49 0.71 47.33
CA PRO A 241 7.72 0.90 48.10
C PRO A 241 8.01 -0.27 49.06
N ASN A 242 7.06 -1.18 49.28
CA ASN A 242 7.21 -2.37 50.10
C ASN A 242 6.15 -3.43 49.74
N ALA A 243 6.37 -4.66 50.19
CA ALA A 243 5.49 -5.81 49.95
C ALA A 243 4.04 -5.58 50.41
N ALA A 244 3.80 -4.83 51.49
CA ALA A 244 2.45 -4.59 52.00
C ALA A 244 1.61 -3.68 51.09
N GLN A 245 2.27 -2.93 50.21
CA GLN A 245 1.64 -2.06 49.21
C GLN A 245 1.70 -2.65 47.80
N SER A 246 2.24 -3.86 47.65
CA SER A 246 2.29 -4.57 46.38
C SER A 246 0.88 -4.82 45.84
N LYS A 247 0.71 -4.57 44.55
CA LYS A 247 -0.46 -4.99 43.79
C LYS A 247 -0.03 -6.04 42.77
N SER A 248 -0.94 -6.97 42.50
CA SER A 248 -0.75 -8.00 41.48
C SER A 248 -1.77 -7.80 40.38
N TYR A 249 -1.31 -7.93 39.14
CA TYR A 249 -2.14 -7.92 37.94
C TYR A 249 -1.91 -9.22 37.17
N PHE A 250 -2.91 -9.62 36.40
CA PHE A 250 -2.92 -10.90 35.70
C PHE A 250 -3.34 -10.72 34.24
N PHE A 251 -2.60 -11.40 33.38
CA PHE A 251 -2.97 -11.71 32.01
C PHE A 251 -3.28 -13.20 31.99
N ASP A 252 -4.57 -13.52 31.94
CA ASP A 252 -5.08 -14.89 31.99
C ASP A 252 -5.16 -15.44 30.57
N VAL A 253 -4.49 -16.57 30.33
CA VAL A 253 -4.47 -17.26 29.03
C VAL A 253 -5.15 -18.61 29.18
N ASP A 254 -6.29 -18.79 28.53
CA ASP A 254 -7.12 -20.00 28.57
C ASP A 254 -6.45 -21.13 27.81
N TYR A 255 -6.08 -20.88 26.55
CA TYR A 255 -5.28 -21.80 25.77
C TYR A 255 -4.40 -21.06 24.78
N VAL A 256 -3.37 -21.76 24.31
CA VAL A 256 -2.66 -21.42 23.07
C VAL A 256 -2.57 -22.64 22.16
N LYS A 257 -2.52 -22.40 20.86
CA LYS A 257 -2.50 -23.43 19.83
C LYS A 257 -1.67 -22.97 18.63
N VAL A 258 -0.88 -23.88 18.08
CA VAL A 258 -0.18 -23.72 16.79
C VAL A 258 -0.68 -24.79 15.83
N GLU A 259 -1.13 -24.36 14.66
CA GLU A 259 -1.67 -25.22 13.61
C GLU A 259 -0.86 -25.07 12.33
N ARG A 260 -0.64 -26.20 11.63
CA ARG A 260 -0.18 -26.17 10.24
C ARG A 260 -1.38 -25.88 9.35
N LEU A 261 -1.30 -24.79 8.59
CA LEU A 261 -2.30 -24.46 7.58
C LEU A 261 -2.06 -25.30 6.32
N THR A 262 -3.13 -25.65 5.64
CA THR A 262 -3.04 -26.34 4.35
C THR A 262 -2.66 -25.32 3.28
N THR A 263 -1.35 -25.23 3.00
CA THR A 263 -0.80 -24.30 2.01
C THR A 263 -0.05 -25.07 0.93
N GLN A 264 -0.37 -24.81 -0.34
CA GLN A 264 0.45 -25.24 -1.46
C GLN A 264 1.60 -24.25 -1.62
N LEU A 265 2.84 -24.73 -1.51
CA LEU A 265 4.04 -23.92 -1.63
C LEU A 265 4.74 -24.16 -2.96
N GLY A 266 5.11 -23.08 -3.63
CA GLY A 266 6.04 -23.04 -4.73
C GLY A 266 7.49 -23.08 -4.27
N ASN A 267 8.40 -22.67 -5.14
CA ASN A 267 9.84 -22.61 -4.93
C ASN A 267 10.41 -21.46 -5.77
N SER A 268 11.71 -21.46 -6.07
CA SER A 268 12.36 -20.37 -6.84
C SER A 268 12.23 -20.51 -8.36
N ALA A 269 11.25 -21.25 -8.85
CA ALA A 269 11.06 -21.52 -10.27
C ALA A 269 9.58 -21.32 -10.60
N HIS A 270 9.30 -21.03 -11.87
CA HIS A 270 7.94 -20.91 -12.42
C HIS A 270 7.08 -22.13 -12.06
N ASN A 271 6.06 -21.91 -11.24
CA ASN A 271 5.13 -22.89 -10.73
C ASN A 271 3.74 -22.67 -11.30
N ASN A 272 2.95 -23.74 -11.34
CA ASN A 272 1.54 -23.68 -11.72
C ASN A 272 0.75 -24.36 -10.61
N LEU A 273 0.30 -23.57 -9.64
CA LEU A 273 -0.44 -24.04 -8.47
C LEU A 273 -1.94 -23.81 -8.67
N VAL A 274 -2.73 -24.81 -8.32
CA VAL A 274 -4.19 -24.78 -8.46
C VAL A 274 -4.81 -25.39 -7.21
N ALA A 275 -5.66 -24.62 -6.55
CA ALA A 275 -6.48 -25.04 -5.44
C ALA A 275 -7.84 -25.60 -5.92
N GLY A 276 -8.57 -26.16 -4.97
CA GLY A 276 -9.72 -27.01 -5.17
C GLY A 276 -11.05 -26.29 -4.98
N ALA A 277 -11.81 -26.75 -4.00
CA ALA A 277 -13.20 -26.32 -3.79
C ALA A 277 -13.49 -25.89 -2.34
N ALA A 278 -12.47 -25.85 -1.47
CA ALA A 278 -12.57 -25.24 -0.15
C ALA A 278 -11.67 -24.00 -0.12
N GLY A 279 -11.81 -23.14 0.89
CA GLY A 279 -10.86 -22.05 1.07
C GLY A 279 -9.47 -22.61 1.35
N GLU A 280 -8.49 -22.32 0.50
CA GLU A 280 -7.14 -22.87 0.55
C GLU A 280 -6.08 -21.76 0.46
N ALA A 281 -4.85 -22.09 0.83
CA ALA A 281 -3.72 -21.17 0.72
C ALA A 281 -2.74 -21.63 -0.37
N LEU A 282 -2.26 -20.69 -1.17
CA LEU A 282 -1.23 -20.88 -2.19
C LEU A 282 -0.18 -19.79 -2.01
N ASP A 283 1.09 -20.16 -2.10
CA ASP A 283 2.21 -19.22 -2.09
C ASP A 283 3.20 -19.65 -3.17
N GLY A 284 3.38 -18.82 -4.21
CA GLY A 284 4.27 -19.09 -5.34
C GLY A 284 5.77 -19.07 -4.96
N ALA A 285 6.09 -18.33 -3.90
CA ALA A 285 7.46 -18.03 -3.47
C ALA A 285 8.22 -17.17 -4.48
N ALA A 286 9.00 -17.73 -5.40
CA ALA A 286 9.80 -16.91 -6.32
C ALA A 286 9.81 -17.47 -7.75
N GLY A 287 9.94 -16.58 -8.74
CA GLY A 287 9.77 -16.91 -10.16
C GLY A 287 8.41 -16.45 -10.68
N ASP A 288 8.24 -16.49 -12.00
CA ASP A 288 6.97 -16.05 -12.60
C ASP A 288 5.95 -17.21 -12.55
N ASP A 289 5.05 -17.16 -11.58
CA ASP A 289 4.12 -18.22 -11.23
C ASP A 289 2.74 -18.05 -11.86
N THR A 290 2.00 -19.16 -11.93
CA THR A 290 0.58 -19.17 -12.26
C THR A 290 -0.20 -19.80 -11.10
N LEU A 291 -1.06 -19.02 -10.46
CA LEU A 291 -1.76 -19.39 -9.24
C LEU A 291 -3.29 -19.29 -9.45
N ARG A 292 -4.04 -20.30 -9.03
CA ARG A 292 -5.52 -20.31 -9.12
C ARG A 292 -6.14 -20.83 -7.82
N GLY A 293 -6.91 -19.99 -7.13
CA GLY A 293 -7.64 -20.35 -5.90
C GLY A 293 -8.76 -21.36 -6.16
N GLY A 294 -9.60 -21.10 -7.17
CA GLY A 294 -10.65 -22.03 -7.56
C GLY A 294 -11.98 -21.66 -6.93
N ILE A 295 -12.56 -22.52 -6.10
CA ILE A 295 -13.82 -22.21 -5.40
C ILE A 295 -13.53 -22.21 -3.90
N GLY A 296 -13.97 -21.18 -3.18
CA GLY A 296 -13.70 -21.04 -1.77
C GLY A 296 -13.36 -19.60 -1.44
N ASN A 297 -13.05 -19.33 -0.17
CA ASN A 297 -12.42 -18.07 0.19
C ASN A 297 -10.93 -18.35 0.33
N ASP A 298 -10.21 -18.14 -0.76
CA ASP A 298 -8.83 -18.52 -0.95
C ASP A 298 -7.85 -17.42 -0.55
N VAL A 299 -6.60 -17.84 -0.39
CA VAL A 299 -5.49 -16.98 -0.01
C VAL A 299 -4.36 -17.26 -0.96
N VAL A 300 -4.12 -16.35 -1.89
CA VAL A 300 -3.20 -16.56 -3.01
C VAL A 300 -2.11 -15.51 -2.96
N ALA A 301 -0.86 -15.93 -2.76
CA ALA A 301 0.30 -15.05 -2.78
C ALA A 301 1.24 -15.42 -3.95
N GLY A 302 1.56 -14.43 -4.78
CA GLY A 302 2.52 -14.53 -5.89
C GLY A 302 3.94 -14.72 -5.37
N GLY A 303 4.42 -13.72 -4.65
CA GLY A 303 5.76 -13.71 -4.08
C GLY A 303 6.69 -12.83 -4.92
N GLU A 304 7.90 -13.29 -5.20
CA GLU A 304 8.85 -12.58 -6.06
C GLU A 304 8.71 -13.01 -7.53
N GLY A 305 8.28 -12.15 -8.44
CA GLY A 305 8.20 -12.49 -9.86
C GLY A 305 7.05 -11.79 -10.56
N ASN A 306 6.90 -12.02 -11.87
CA ASN A 306 5.75 -11.53 -12.62
C ASN A 306 4.66 -12.61 -12.62
N ASP A 307 3.77 -12.57 -11.63
CA ASP A 307 2.82 -13.65 -11.40
C ASP A 307 1.50 -13.46 -12.16
N THR A 308 0.87 -14.58 -12.50
CA THR A 308 -0.51 -14.61 -13.01
C THR A 308 -1.41 -15.31 -11.99
N MET A 309 -2.32 -14.56 -11.39
CA MET A 309 -3.14 -15.02 -10.26
C MET A 309 -4.64 -14.87 -10.53
N SER A 310 -5.42 -15.82 -10.03
CA SER A 310 -6.88 -15.76 -10.01
C SER A 310 -7.41 -16.31 -8.69
N GLY A 311 -8.27 -15.55 -8.00
CA GLY A 311 -8.98 -16.01 -6.80
C GLY A 311 -9.98 -17.09 -7.18
N GLY A 312 -10.94 -16.73 -8.03
CA GLY A 312 -11.88 -17.67 -8.60
C GLY A 312 -13.30 -17.35 -8.15
N ALA A 313 -13.92 -18.18 -7.31
CA ALA A 313 -15.27 -17.94 -6.81
C ALA A 313 -15.31 -18.02 -5.29
N GLY A 314 -15.81 -16.95 -4.66
CA GLY A 314 -15.82 -16.75 -3.21
C GLY A 314 -15.11 -15.45 -2.88
N ASN A 315 -14.95 -15.13 -1.59
CA ASN A 315 -14.30 -13.89 -1.18
C ASN A 315 -12.82 -14.17 -0.90
N ASP A 316 -11.98 -13.85 -1.87
CA ASP A 316 -10.57 -14.22 -1.90
C ASP A 316 -9.67 -13.10 -1.39
N ALA A 317 -8.49 -13.48 -0.90
CA ALA A 317 -7.40 -12.58 -0.54
C ALA A 317 -6.19 -12.85 -1.43
N LEU A 318 -5.85 -11.90 -2.30
CA LEU A 318 -4.78 -12.01 -3.29
C LEU A 318 -3.64 -11.04 -2.95
N TYR A 319 -2.39 -11.51 -3.00
CA TYR A 319 -1.19 -10.70 -2.74
C TYR A 319 -0.20 -10.87 -3.89
N GLY A 320 0.01 -9.82 -4.69
CA GLY A 320 0.90 -9.85 -5.85
C GLY A 320 2.38 -9.98 -5.51
N GLY A 321 2.80 -9.44 -4.36
CA GLY A 321 4.21 -9.46 -3.97
C GLY A 321 5.02 -8.44 -4.77
N THR A 322 6.15 -8.83 -5.36
CA THR A 322 7.01 -7.93 -6.13
C THR A 322 7.07 -8.35 -7.60
N GLY A 323 7.00 -7.41 -8.53
CA GLY A 323 7.05 -7.67 -9.97
C GLY A 323 5.81 -7.11 -10.65
N ALA A 324 5.69 -7.30 -11.96
CA ALA A 324 4.51 -6.85 -12.72
C ALA A 324 3.50 -7.99 -12.79
N ASN A 325 2.50 -7.97 -11.91
CA ASN A 325 1.55 -9.06 -11.74
C ASN A 325 0.28 -8.87 -12.58
N LEU A 326 -0.33 -9.97 -12.97
CA LEU A 326 -1.68 -10.03 -13.56
C LEU A 326 -2.61 -10.73 -12.57
N ILE A 327 -3.56 -10.00 -11.99
CA ILE A 327 -4.40 -10.47 -10.90
C ILE A 327 -5.89 -10.39 -11.29
N SER A 328 -6.65 -11.45 -11.04
CA SER A 328 -8.12 -11.45 -11.13
C SER A 328 -8.67 -11.88 -9.77
N GLY A 329 -9.63 -11.12 -9.23
CA GLY A 329 -10.38 -11.54 -8.05
C GLY A 329 -11.27 -12.71 -8.40
N GLY A 330 -12.03 -12.55 -9.49
CA GLY A 330 -13.08 -13.46 -9.88
C GLY A 330 -14.40 -13.08 -9.21
N ALA A 331 -15.28 -14.06 -9.05
CA ALA A 331 -16.61 -13.82 -8.53
C ALA A 331 -16.60 -13.76 -7.00
N GLY A 332 -16.85 -12.60 -6.42
CA GLY A 332 -16.83 -12.46 -4.97
C GLY A 332 -16.81 -11.02 -4.53
N ALA A 333 -16.57 -10.81 -3.24
CA ALA A 333 -16.05 -9.54 -2.77
C ALA A 333 -14.61 -9.79 -2.32
N ASP A 334 -13.68 -9.51 -3.22
CA ASP A 334 -12.29 -9.88 -3.09
C ASP A 334 -11.44 -8.76 -2.52
N ARG A 335 -10.31 -9.14 -1.93
CA ARG A 335 -9.30 -8.23 -1.44
C ARG A 335 -8.01 -8.47 -2.20
N ILE A 336 -7.64 -7.51 -3.05
CA ILE A 336 -6.55 -7.64 -4.02
C ILE A 336 -5.43 -6.69 -3.65
N HIS A 337 -4.41 -7.17 -2.97
CA HIS A 337 -3.18 -6.42 -2.69
C HIS A 337 -2.22 -6.56 -3.86
N VAL A 338 -2.07 -5.50 -4.66
CA VAL A 338 -1.27 -5.57 -5.90
C VAL A 338 0.22 -5.71 -5.63
N GLY A 339 0.72 -5.09 -4.55
CA GLY A 339 2.11 -5.20 -4.13
C GLY A 339 2.99 -4.12 -4.77
N GLN A 340 4.24 -4.49 -5.06
CA GLN A 340 5.23 -3.60 -5.66
C GLN A 340 5.40 -3.93 -7.13
N GLY A 341 5.25 -2.94 -8.01
CA GLY A 341 5.49 -3.14 -9.43
C GLY A 341 4.58 -2.27 -10.28
N ALA A 342 4.36 -2.73 -11.51
CA ALA A 342 3.34 -2.18 -12.40
C ALA A 342 2.31 -3.28 -12.61
N ASP A 343 1.32 -3.31 -11.73
CA ASP A 343 0.39 -4.42 -11.62
C ASP A 343 -0.90 -4.18 -12.41
N ARG A 344 -1.51 -5.28 -12.84
CA ARG A 344 -2.76 -5.27 -13.60
C ARG A 344 -3.82 -6.12 -12.90
N VAL A 345 -4.83 -5.48 -12.34
CA VAL A 345 -6.07 -6.15 -11.93
C VAL A 345 -6.96 -6.30 -13.15
N ARG A 346 -7.21 -7.52 -13.64
CA ARG A 346 -8.05 -7.77 -14.82
C ARG A 346 -9.29 -8.57 -14.43
N ASP A 347 -10.46 -7.98 -14.61
CA ASP A 347 -11.72 -8.67 -14.35
C ASP A 347 -12.91 -8.13 -15.14
N THR A 348 -14.07 -8.77 -15.03
CA THR A 348 -15.31 -8.18 -15.53
C THR A 348 -15.88 -7.15 -14.55
N LEU A 349 -16.76 -6.27 -15.02
CA LEU A 349 -17.42 -5.30 -14.13
C LEU A 349 -18.34 -5.97 -13.08
N ALA A 350 -18.83 -7.17 -13.37
CA ALA A 350 -19.65 -7.93 -12.44
C ALA A 350 -18.80 -8.53 -11.31
N ASP A 351 -17.61 -9.00 -11.66
CA ASP A 351 -16.68 -9.67 -10.77
C ASP A 351 -15.93 -8.65 -9.89
N LEU A 352 -15.56 -7.47 -10.42
CA LEU A 352 -15.05 -6.37 -9.61
C LEU A 352 -16.02 -5.87 -8.53
N ASN A 353 -17.32 -6.16 -8.64
CA ASN A 353 -18.32 -5.53 -7.79
C ASN A 353 -18.25 -6.05 -6.34
N GLY A 354 -17.80 -5.20 -5.43
CA GLY A 354 -17.56 -5.52 -4.02
C GLY A 354 -16.08 -5.58 -3.67
N ASP A 355 -15.21 -5.56 -4.67
CA ASP A 355 -13.77 -5.73 -4.48
C ASP A 355 -13.10 -4.52 -3.84
N THR A 356 -12.01 -4.81 -3.14
CA THR A 356 -11.09 -3.83 -2.58
C THR A 356 -9.70 -4.07 -3.16
N VAL A 357 -9.21 -3.13 -3.96
CA VAL A 357 -7.83 -3.12 -4.46
C VAL A 357 -6.95 -2.35 -3.46
N VAL A 358 -5.92 -2.99 -2.96
CA VAL A 358 -5.07 -2.51 -1.87
C VAL A 358 -3.70 -2.20 -2.44
N ALA A 359 -3.07 -1.11 -1.96
CA ALA A 359 -1.79 -0.59 -2.47
C ALA A 359 -1.80 -0.19 -3.95
N PHE A 360 -2.98 0.18 -4.49
CA PHE A 360 -3.07 0.69 -5.85
C PHE A 360 -2.28 2.00 -6.01
N GLY A 361 -1.29 1.99 -6.88
CA GLY A 361 -0.38 3.09 -7.16
C GLY A 361 -0.55 3.69 -8.55
N ALA A 362 0.30 4.68 -8.87
CA ALA A 362 0.27 5.37 -10.17
C ALA A 362 0.77 4.52 -11.35
N ASN A 363 1.44 3.40 -11.06
CA ASN A 363 1.93 2.45 -12.07
C ASN A 363 0.95 1.29 -12.31
N ASP A 364 -0.11 1.21 -11.52
CA ASP A 364 -1.06 0.10 -11.55
C ASP A 364 -2.27 0.43 -12.41
N MET A 365 -2.97 -0.64 -12.80
CA MET A 365 -4.05 -0.55 -13.76
C MET A 365 -5.14 -1.57 -13.46
N VAL A 366 -6.39 -1.14 -13.55
CA VAL A 366 -7.55 -2.03 -13.60
C VAL A 366 -7.98 -2.19 -15.07
N ASP A 367 -8.16 -3.42 -15.51
CA ASP A 367 -8.57 -3.83 -16.86
C ASP A 367 -9.95 -4.47 -16.81
N ILE A 368 -10.97 -3.69 -17.16
CA ILE A 368 -12.36 -4.12 -17.09
C ILE A 368 -12.75 -4.76 -18.42
N GLN A 369 -12.88 -6.07 -18.43
CA GLN A 369 -13.23 -6.86 -19.60
C GLN A 369 -14.73 -6.73 -19.97
N GLY A 370 -15.03 -6.81 -21.25
CA GLY A 370 -16.39 -6.76 -21.81
C GLY A 370 -17.11 -5.42 -21.68
N THR A 371 -16.41 -4.37 -21.23
CA THR A 371 -17.01 -3.06 -20.93
C THR A 371 -16.38 -1.97 -21.80
N LEU A 372 -17.20 -1.10 -22.39
CA LEU A 372 -16.79 0.16 -23.01
C LEU A 372 -17.37 1.31 -22.19
N ALA A 373 -16.53 1.96 -21.39
CA ALA A 373 -16.92 3.09 -20.58
C ALA A 373 -15.88 4.21 -20.71
N GLY A 374 -16.38 5.43 -20.87
CA GLY A 374 -15.56 6.62 -20.82
C GLY A 374 -15.39 7.12 -19.38
N ARG A 375 -14.46 8.05 -19.20
CA ARG A 375 -14.23 8.72 -17.92
C ARG A 375 -15.51 9.37 -17.33
N GLY A 376 -16.46 9.81 -18.16
CA GLY A 376 -17.73 10.39 -17.72
C GLY A 376 -18.69 9.39 -17.06
N ASP A 377 -18.48 8.08 -17.27
CA ASP A 377 -19.30 7.01 -16.71
C ASP A 377 -18.85 6.59 -15.30
N LEU A 378 -17.64 7.01 -14.88
CA LEU A 378 -17.05 6.67 -13.58
C LEU A 378 -17.43 7.67 -12.50
N GLY A 379 -18.19 7.20 -11.51
CA GLY A 379 -18.35 7.87 -10.22
C GLY A 379 -17.13 7.62 -9.33
N VAL A 380 -16.58 8.69 -8.76
CA VAL A 380 -15.48 8.61 -7.77
C VAL A 380 -15.95 9.29 -6.50
N THR A 381 -16.02 8.53 -5.40
CA THR A 381 -16.37 9.06 -4.07
C THR A 381 -15.18 8.84 -3.13
N ARG A 382 -14.53 9.93 -2.72
CA ARG A 382 -13.35 9.90 -1.84
C ARG A 382 -13.73 9.92 -0.36
N GLY A 383 -12.82 9.42 0.48
CA GLY A 383 -12.92 9.52 1.93
C GLY A 383 -13.05 10.96 2.42
N SER A 384 -13.71 11.16 3.54
CA SER A 384 -13.89 12.51 4.11
C SER A 384 -12.56 13.03 4.66
N GLY A 385 -12.07 14.15 4.14
CA GLY A 385 -10.90 14.84 4.68
C GLY A 385 -9.54 14.29 4.22
N GLY A 386 -9.48 13.57 3.09
CA GLY A 386 -8.21 13.00 2.61
C GLY A 386 -7.84 11.67 3.29
N VAL A 387 -8.77 11.09 4.06
CA VAL A 387 -8.54 9.91 4.90
C VAL A 387 -9.70 8.92 4.68
N GLY A 388 -9.38 7.76 4.11
CA GLY A 388 -10.33 6.66 3.88
C GLY A 388 -10.28 6.12 2.44
N PRO A 389 -10.96 4.99 2.18
CA PRO A 389 -10.94 4.35 0.86
C PRO A 389 -11.60 5.22 -0.21
N THR A 390 -11.16 5.08 -1.46
CA THR A 390 -11.81 5.71 -2.61
C THR A 390 -12.77 4.71 -3.26
N MET A 391 -14.07 5.02 -3.26
CA MET A 391 -15.08 4.23 -3.96
C MET A 391 -15.15 4.62 -5.44
N LEU A 392 -15.16 3.61 -6.30
CA LEU A 392 -15.28 3.70 -7.75
C LEU A 392 -16.58 3.03 -8.19
N SER A 393 -17.43 3.76 -8.90
CA SER A 393 -18.74 3.30 -9.35
C SER A 393 -18.82 3.39 -10.87
N LEU A 394 -19.13 2.27 -11.52
CA LEU A 394 -19.25 2.21 -12.97
C LEU A 394 -20.32 1.20 -13.36
N GLY A 395 -21.22 1.56 -14.28
CA GLY A 395 -22.24 0.64 -14.80
C GLY A 395 -23.17 0.02 -13.74
N GLY A 396 -23.27 0.64 -12.54
CA GLY A 396 -24.03 0.12 -11.41
C GLY A 396 -23.25 -0.80 -10.46
N SER A 397 -22.02 -1.18 -10.81
CA SER A 397 -21.08 -1.88 -9.93
C SER A 397 -20.25 -0.90 -9.12
N ASN A 398 -19.81 -1.33 -7.93
CA ASN A 398 -18.93 -0.55 -7.07
C ASN A 398 -17.74 -1.39 -6.61
N PHE A 399 -16.55 -0.83 -6.70
CA PHE A 399 -15.33 -1.37 -6.12
C PHE A 399 -14.54 -0.24 -5.49
N GLN A 400 -13.51 -0.54 -4.69
CA GLN A 400 -12.80 0.50 -3.97
C GLN A 400 -11.29 0.30 -3.97
N THR A 401 -10.56 1.38 -3.71
CA THR A 401 -9.16 1.33 -3.34
C THR A 401 -8.99 1.68 -1.86
N ASP A 402 -7.98 1.13 -1.19
CA ASP A 402 -7.68 1.43 0.22
C ASP A 402 -7.02 2.81 0.44
N VAL A 403 -6.46 3.38 -0.62
CA VAL A 403 -5.82 4.71 -0.62
C VAL A 403 -6.82 5.82 -1.01
N ASP A 404 -6.74 6.96 -0.30
CA ASP A 404 -7.35 8.21 -0.76
C ASP A 404 -6.44 8.82 -1.83
N PHE A 405 -7.03 9.28 -2.92
CA PHE A 405 -6.34 9.84 -4.07
C PHE A 405 -6.53 11.37 -4.17
N PRO A 406 -6.13 12.16 -3.16
CA PRO A 406 -6.38 13.61 -3.15
C PRO A 406 -5.49 14.35 -4.15
N SER A 407 -4.33 13.79 -4.49
CA SER A 407 -3.30 14.39 -5.33
C SER A 407 -3.46 14.10 -6.81
N GLY A 408 -4.58 13.55 -7.27
CA GLY A 408 -4.73 13.16 -8.68
C GLY A 408 -6.15 12.78 -9.09
N ASN A 409 -6.29 12.09 -10.22
CA ASN A 409 -7.56 11.59 -10.72
C ASN A 409 -7.40 10.27 -11.47
N PHE A 410 -8.50 9.52 -11.56
CA PHE A 410 -8.57 8.32 -12.37
C PHE A 410 -8.76 8.65 -13.85
N MET A 411 -8.05 7.93 -14.71
CA MET A 411 -8.12 8.01 -16.17
C MET A 411 -8.71 6.72 -16.73
N MET A 412 -9.47 6.82 -17.81
CA MET A 412 -10.08 5.66 -18.46
C MET A 412 -9.82 5.66 -19.95
N VAL A 413 -9.48 4.49 -20.49
CA VAL A 413 -9.30 4.23 -21.93
C VAL A 413 -10.09 2.98 -22.28
N ALA A 414 -11.08 3.12 -23.15
CA ALA A 414 -11.88 2.01 -23.64
C ALA A 414 -11.41 1.61 -25.03
N ARG A 415 -11.26 0.31 -25.27
CA ARG A 415 -10.80 -0.25 -26.55
C ARG A 415 -11.53 -1.55 -26.90
N GLY A 416 -11.38 -1.99 -28.14
CA GLY A 416 -12.00 -3.21 -28.63
C GLY A 416 -13.50 -3.07 -28.91
N SER A 417 -14.19 -4.19 -29.13
CA SER A 417 -15.63 -4.16 -29.43
C SER A 417 -16.33 -5.45 -29.01
N GLY A 418 -17.64 -5.35 -28.73
CA GLY A 418 -18.44 -6.51 -28.35
C GLY A 418 -17.92 -7.19 -27.09
N ALA A 419 -17.74 -8.51 -27.13
CA ALA A 419 -17.22 -9.29 -26.01
C ALA A 419 -15.71 -9.08 -25.77
N ASP A 420 -14.98 -8.59 -26.77
CA ASP A 420 -13.55 -8.30 -26.71
C ASP A 420 -13.28 -6.84 -26.31
N ALA A 421 -14.29 -6.13 -25.81
CA ALA A 421 -14.14 -4.79 -25.28
C ALA A 421 -13.33 -4.80 -23.97
N HIS A 422 -12.54 -3.76 -23.75
CA HIS A 422 -11.77 -3.56 -22.53
C HIS A 422 -11.83 -2.08 -22.12
N THR A 423 -12.03 -1.80 -20.85
CA THR A 423 -11.87 -0.45 -20.28
C THR A 423 -10.74 -0.48 -19.26
N MET A 424 -9.66 0.21 -19.58
CA MET A 424 -8.51 0.40 -18.70
C MET A 424 -8.75 1.58 -17.78
N LEU A 425 -8.49 1.42 -16.49
CA LEU A 425 -8.58 2.43 -15.47
C LEU A 425 -7.21 2.55 -14.77
N THR A 426 -6.66 3.75 -14.72
CA THR A 426 -5.39 4.03 -14.04
C THR A 426 -5.53 5.26 -13.15
N PHE A 427 -4.65 5.42 -12.17
CA PHE A 427 -4.57 6.64 -11.38
C PHE A 427 -3.41 7.52 -11.81
N GLN A 428 -3.65 8.82 -11.95
CA GLN A 428 -2.62 9.80 -12.29
C GLN A 428 -2.60 10.94 -11.28
N ASN A 429 -1.42 11.19 -10.71
CA ASN A 429 -1.21 12.38 -9.89
C ASN A 429 -1.40 13.65 -10.75
N PHE A 430 -2.00 14.66 -10.17
CA PHE A 430 -1.95 16.03 -10.66
C PHE A 430 -0.49 16.48 -10.69
N LEU A 431 -0.07 17.05 -11.81
CA LEU A 431 1.15 17.86 -11.81
C LEU A 431 0.91 19.10 -10.93
N PRO A 432 1.94 19.64 -10.26
CA PRO A 432 1.83 20.99 -9.72
C PRO A 432 1.60 21.97 -10.87
N THR A 433 1.11 23.18 -10.57
CA THR A 433 0.84 24.24 -11.55
C THR A 433 1.95 24.38 -12.60
N LEU A 434 1.67 24.20 -13.89
CA LEU A 434 2.46 24.68 -15.02
C LEU A 434 2.27 26.19 -15.05
N SER A 435 3.05 26.83 -14.19
CA SER A 435 3.32 28.25 -14.24
C SER A 435 4.81 28.40 -14.43
N GLU A 436 5.21 29.42 -15.19
CA GLU A 436 6.63 29.78 -15.23
C GLU A 436 7.15 30.01 -13.81
N GLY A 437 8.28 29.38 -13.49
CA GLY A 437 8.90 29.43 -12.16
C GLY A 437 8.44 28.35 -11.17
N ALA A 438 7.44 27.51 -11.50
CA ALA A 438 7.12 26.34 -10.68
C ALA A 438 8.21 25.26 -10.80
N THR A 439 8.38 24.44 -9.76
CA THR A 439 9.37 23.35 -9.75
C THR A 439 8.68 21.99 -9.72
N VAL A 440 9.12 21.08 -10.57
CA VAL A 440 8.68 19.68 -10.63
C VAL A 440 9.84 18.74 -10.42
N ASP A 441 9.55 17.52 -9.96
CA ASP A 441 10.51 16.43 -10.12
C ASP A 441 10.53 16.01 -11.59
N ALA A 442 11.58 16.42 -12.30
CA ALA A 442 11.73 16.15 -13.72
C ALA A 442 11.81 14.64 -14.05
N THR A 443 12.09 13.78 -13.06
CA THR A 443 12.14 12.31 -13.24
C THR A 443 10.74 11.68 -13.25
N LEU A 444 9.75 12.35 -12.64
CA LEU A 444 8.36 11.90 -12.58
C LEU A 444 7.51 12.44 -13.74
N VAL A 445 8.08 13.30 -14.59
CA VAL A 445 7.44 13.77 -15.82
C VAL A 445 7.61 12.68 -16.88
N ASN A 446 6.60 11.82 -17.01
CA ASN A 446 6.60 10.66 -17.89
C ASN A 446 6.42 11.04 -19.38
N GLY A 447 7.08 10.31 -20.29
CA GLY A 447 6.98 10.48 -21.74
C GLY A 447 8.21 11.13 -22.41
N ILE A 448 8.00 11.73 -23.58
CA ILE A 448 9.04 12.21 -24.51
C ILE A 448 9.91 13.35 -23.92
N ALA A 449 9.47 13.95 -22.80
CA ALA A 449 10.27 14.88 -22.00
C ALA A 449 11.58 14.27 -21.46
N ASN A 450 11.71 12.93 -21.45
CA ASN A 450 12.93 12.21 -21.04
C ASN A 450 13.80 11.73 -22.21
N GLU A 451 13.45 12.06 -23.46
CA GLU A 451 14.27 11.68 -24.62
C GLU A 451 15.54 12.55 -24.71
N PRO A 452 16.75 11.95 -24.84
CA PRO A 452 18.01 12.70 -24.84
C PRO A 452 18.09 13.81 -25.88
N PHE A 453 17.43 13.67 -27.04
CA PHE A 453 17.45 14.66 -28.11
C PHE A 453 16.43 15.79 -27.94
N LEU A 454 15.48 15.71 -27.00
CA LEU A 454 14.67 16.86 -26.57
C LEU A 454 15.27 17.59 -25.36
N THR A 455 16.51 17.25 -25.02
CA THR A 455 17.35 18.00 -24.09
C THR A 455 18.25 18.93 -24.89
N GLY A 456 18.30 20.19 -24.53
CA GLY A 456 19.12 21.18 -25.21
C GLY A 456 20.60 20.93 -25.01
N ASP A 457 21.36 21.24 -26.04
CA ASP A 457 22.81 21.46 -26.03
C ASP A 457 23.15 22.93 -26.34
N ALA A 458 22.12 23.80 -26.35
CA ALA A 458 22.13 25.21 -26.77
C ALA A 458 22.44 25.46 -28.26
N THR A 459 22.50 24.44 -29.12
CA THR A 459 22.81 24.60 -30.55
C THR A 459 21.69 24.15 -31.48
N VAL A 460 20.87 23.19 -31.06
CA VAL A 460 19.79 22.63 -31.87
C VAL A 460 18.43 23.26 -31.53
N GLY A 461 17.75 23.82 -32.53
CA GLY A 461 16.36 24.27 -32.42
C GLY A 461 15.37 23.17 -32.80
N PHE A 462 14.14 23.25 -32.29
CA PHE A 462 13.09 22.27 -32.57
C PHE A 462 11.83 22.91 -33.15
N THR A 463 11.14 22.17 -34.01
CA THR A 463 9.84 22.55 -34.57
C THR A 463 8.84 21.44 -34.33
N ALA A 464 7.62 21.78 -33.89
CA ALA A 464 6.48 20.88 -33.82
C ALA A 464 5.56 21.05 -35.03
N GLU A 465 5.03 19.95 -35.57
CA GLU A 465 4.06 19.93 -36.65
C GLU A 465 2.86 19.04 -36.31
N LEU A 466 1.63 19.57 -36.33
CA LEU A 466 0.41 18.77 -36.20
C LEU A 466 0.14 17.96 -37.48
N LYS A 467 0.53 16.67 -37.44
CA LYS A 467 0.38 15.73 -38.55
C LYS A 467 -1.06 15.27 -38.74
N SER A 468 -1.72 14.96 -37.64
CA SER A 468 -3.05 14.37 -37.61
C SER A 468 -3.81 14.84 -36.37
N ALA A 469 -5.12 14.98 -36.52
CA ALA A 469 -6.08 15.21 -35.43
C ALA A 469 -7.37 14.48 -35.81
N ALA A 470 -7.31 13.14 -35.82
CA ALA A 470 -8.44 12.28 -36.16
C ALA A 470 -9.44 12.15 -34.99
N SER A 471 -9.13 12.71 -33.82
CA SER A 471 -10.05 12.77 -32.68
C SER A 471 -11.44 13.36 -33.00
N ALA A 472 -12.50 12.86 -32.35
CA ALA A 472 -13.83 13.46 -32.36
C ALA A 472 -13.94 14.69 -31.43
N TYR A 473 -12.90 14.98 -30.66
CA TYR A 473 -12.86 16.04 -29.67
C TYR A 473 -11.88 17.14 -30.09
N ALA A 474 -12.24 18.39 -29.79
CA ALA A 474 -11.32 19.50 -29.87
C ALA A 474 -10.33 19.41 -28.70
N ASN A 475 -9.03 19.41 -29.02
CA ASN A 475 -7.97 19.35 -28.03
C ASN A 475 -7.09 20.59 -28.10
N THR A 476 -6.66 21.06 -26.95
CA THR A 476 -5.65 22.10 -26.81
C THR A 476 -4.30 21.42 -26.58
N LEU A 477 -3.40 21.49 -27.56
CA LEU A 477 -2.01 21.06 -27.41
C LEU A 477 -1.14 22.26 -27.01
N GLY A 478 -0.23 22.06 -26.06
CA GLY A 478 0.78 23.02 -25.66
C GLY A 478 2.16 22.39 -25.46
N ALA A 479 3.13 23.23 -25.13
CA ALA A 479 4.49 22.84 -24.79
C ALA A 479 5.04 23.73 -23.66
N TYR A 480 6.08 23.25 -22.99
CA TYR A 480 6.79 23.97 -21.94
C TYR A 480 8.23 23.47 -21.84
N ARG A 481 9.05 24.20 -21.08
CA ARG A 481 10.45 23.86 -20.82
C ARG A 481 10.64 23.46 -19.37
N ILE A 482 11.60 22.57 -19.13
CA ILE A 482 12.01 22.13 -17.80
C ILE A 482 13.53 22.28 -17.68
N ALA A 483 13.97 23.17 -16.81
CA ALA A 483 15.39 23.32 -16.49
C ALA A 483 15.93 22.09 -15.74
N THR A 484 17.25 21.93 -15.68
CA THR A 484 17.91 20.81 -14.98
C THR A 484 17.55 20.68 -13.50
N ASN A 485 17.14 21.78 -12.86
CA ASN A 485 16.69 21.81 -11.46
C ASN A 485 15.16 21.60 -11.30
N GLY A 486 14.45 21.24 -12.38
CA GLY A 486 13.01 21.04 -12.38
C GLY A 486 12.17 22.30 -12.58
N THR A 487 12.76 23.47 -12.80
CA THR A 487 11.99 24.72 -12.98
C THR A 487 11.30 24.75 -14.34
N ILE A 488 10.00 25.04 -14.36
CA ILE A 488 9.18 25.20 -15.56
C ILE A 488 9.34 26.61 -16.13
N SER A 489 9.43 26.72 -17.44
CA SER A 489 9.44 28.00 -18.18
C SER A 489 8.77 27.83 -19.54
N ASP A 490 8.49 28.95 -20.22
CA ASP A 490 8.08 28.96 -21.64
C ASP A 490 6.83 28.12 -21.95
N VAL A 491 5.82 28.21 -21.09
CA VAL A 491 4.56 27.48 -21.24
C VAL A 491 3.75 28.12 -22.37
N ARG A 492 3.47 27.36 -23.43
CA ARG A 492 2.81 27.84 -24.66
C ARG A 492 1.66 26.92 -25.05
N ILE A 493 0.60 27.50 -25.59
CA ILE A 493 -0.38 26.76 -26.40
C ILE A 493 0.16 26.70 -27.84
N LEU A 494 0.31 25.49 -28.37
CA LEU A 494 0.71 25.25 -29.75
C LEU A 494 -0.52 25.24 -30.68
N TYR A 495 -1.57 24.54 -30.26
CA TYR A 495 -2.86 24.49 -30.94
C TYR A 495 -3.95 24.55 -29.88
N ASP A 496 -4.85 25.52 -29.94
CA ASP A 496 -5.97 25.66 -29.01
C ASP A 496 -7.11 24.67 -29.30
N ASN A 497 -7.27 24.31 -30.58
CA ASN A 497 -8.23 23.33 -31.08
C ASN A 497 -7.63 22.55 -32.26
N THR A 498 -7.18 21.33 -31.99
CA THR A 498 -6.54 20.44 -32.97
C THR A 498 -7.43 20.10 -34.18
N LEU A 499 -8.76 20.21 -34.10
CA LEU A 499 -9.69 19.95 -35.22
C LEU A 499 -9.74 21.09 -36.23
N ASN A 500 -9.51 22.33 -35.79
CA ASN A 500 -9.71 23.52 -36.60
C ASN A 500 -8.40 24.17 -37.08
N VAL A 501 -7.27 23.46 -36.94
CA VAL A 501 -5.96 23.98 -37.37
C VAL A 501 -5.88 24.02 -38.89
N VAL A 502 -5.81 25.25 -39.43
CA VAL A 502 -5.65 25.52 -40.86
C VAL A 502 -4.35 24.87 -41.38
N PRO A 503 -4.32 24.25 -42.58
CA PRO A 503 -3.16 23.50 -43.05
C PRO A 503 -1.79 24.22 -42.98
N GLY A 504 -1.76 25.54 -43.18
CA GLY A 504 -0.52 26.33 -43.09
C GLY A 504 -0.11 26.77 -41.68
N ALA A 505 -0.97 26.57 -40.67
CA ALA A 505 -0.72 26.93 -39.27
C ALA A 505 -0.33 25.71 -38.41
N ARG A 506 -0.11 24.55 -39.05
CA ARG A 506 0.22 23.29 -38.37
C ARG A 506 1.64 23.22 -37.86
N THR A 507 2.50 24.18 -38.12
CA THR A 507 3.91 24.13 -37.73
C THR A 507 4.23 25.26 -36.76
N VAL A 508 4.85 24.93 -35.63
CA VAL A 508 5.21 25.86 -34.56
C VAL A 508 6.69 25.70 -34.20
N ASP A 509 7.43 26.80 -34.19
CA ASP A 509 8.80 26.84 -33.72
C ASP A 509 8.84 26.77 -32.19
N LEU A 510 9.53 25.77 -31.66
CA LEU A 510 9.73 25.57 -30.23
C LEU A 510 10.99 26.30 -29.75
N GLY A 511 11.89 26.69 -30.66
CA GLY A 511 13.15 27.36 -30.35
C GLY A 511 14.28 26.42 -29.93
N THR A 512 15.42 26.99 -29.54
CA THR A 512 16.65 26.29 -29.11
C THR A 512 16.71 26.19 -27.59
N PRO A 513 16.59 24.99 -26.99
CA PRO A 513 16.71 24.82 -25.55
C PRO A 513 18.14 25.03 -25.04
N ALA A 514 18.23 25.59 -23.84
CA ALA A 514 19.51 25.74 -23.15
C ALA A 514 20.12 24.38 -22.80
N ASP A 515 21.42 24.36 -22.53
CA ASP A 515 22.14 23.12 -22.17
C ASP A 515 21.50 22.43 -20.96
N GLY A 516 21.06 21.18 -21.14
CA GLY A 516 20.36 20.37 -20.14
C GLY A 516 18.88 20.72 -19.91
N GLU A 517 18.33 21.73 -20.58
CA GLU A 517 16.90 22.08 -20.53
C GLU A 517 16.09 21.15 -21.43
N ARG A 518 14.93 20.69 -20.96
CA ARG A 518 14.08 19.75 -21.69
C ARG A 518 12.85 20.43 -22.28
N VAL A 519 12.40 19.99 -23.45
CA VAL A 519 11.09 20.38 -24.02
C VAL A 519 10.06 19.32 -23.70
N ALA A 520 8.94 19.73 -23.11
CA ALA A 520 7.83 18.87 -22.75
C ALA A 520 6.54 19.37 -23.41
N PHE A 521 5.58 18.46 -23.61
CA PHE A 521 4.31 18.74 -24.27
C PHE A 521 3.15 18.53 -23.32
N PHE A 522 2.05 19.22 -23.61
CA PHE A 522 0.78 18.90 -23.00
C PHE A 522 -0.42 18.98 -23.94
N LEU A 523 -1.55 18.44 -23.50
CA LEU A 523 -2.79 18.20 -24.22
C LEU A 523 -3.92 18.34 -23.20
N ILE A 524 -4.88 19.19 -23.48
CA ILE A 524 -6.08 19.46 -22.68
C ILE A 524 -7.28 19.19 -23.55
N GLN A 525 -8.26 18.44 -23.04
CA GLN A 525 -9.52 18.22 -23.73
C GLN A 525 -10.42 19.47 -23.61
N ASN A 526 -10.96 20.00 -24.71
CA ASN A 526 -11.96 21.08 -24.67
C ASN A 526 -12.93 21.06 -25.86
N GLY A 527 -14.21 20.78 -25.61
CA GLY A 527 -15.27 20.73 -26.63
C GLY A 527 -15.93 22.04 -27.07
N PHE A 528 -15.46 23.26 -26.73
CA PHE A 528 -16.15 24.51 -27.11
C PHE A 528 -15.26 25.75 -27.30
N ASN A 529 -15.72 26.68 -28.15
CA ASN A 529 -15.05 27.90 -28.64
C ASN A 529 -15.12 29.09 -27.66
N SER A 530 -15.32 28.79 -26.38
CA SER A 530 -15.27 29.67 -25.22
C SER A 530 -15.14 28.76 -24.00
N PHE A 531 -14.10 28.96 -23.18
CA PHE A 531 -13.87 28.10 -22.02
C PHE A 531 -14.91 28.39 -20.93
N GLY A 532 -15.96 27.55 -20.85
CA GLY A 532 -17.03 27.61 -19.84
C GLY A 532 -16.81 26.66 -18.65
N ALA A 533 -17.79 26.59 -17.76
CA ALA A 533 -17.74 25.81 -16.50
C ALA A 533 -17.41 24.33 -16.72
N LEU A 534 -16.35 23.88 -16.04
CA LEU A 534 -15.94 22.50 -15.81
C LEU A 534 -16.65 21.96 -14.54
N PRO A 535 -16.64 20.64 -14.27
CA PRO A 535 -17.13 20.10 -12.99
C PRO A 535 -16.43 20.76 -11.78
N ASP A 536 -17.21 21.09 -10.74
CA ASP A 536 -16.84 21.96 -9.59
C ASP A 536 -16.69 23.48 -9.91
N ASP A 537 -17.39 23.97 -10.94
CA ASP A 537 -17.33 25.38 -11.39
C ASP A 537 -15.88 25.86 -11.64
N LEU A 538 -15.05 24.97 -12.18
CA LEU A 538 -13.70 25.27 -12.66
C LEU A 538 -13.76 26.04 -14.01
N SER A 539 -13.02 27.12 -14.19
CA SER A 539 -13.06 27.99 -15.38
C SER A 539 -11.70 28.59 -15.71
N PHE A 540 -11.33 28.67 -17.00
CA PHE A 540 -10.19 29.51 -17.43
C PHE A 540 -10.68 30.94 -17.56
N VAL A 541 -10.11 31.85 -16.77
CA VAL A 541 -10.48 33.27 -16.75
C VAL A 541 -9.33 34.16 -17.19
N THR A 542 -9.66 35.32 -17.76
CA THR A 542 -8.64 36.35 -18.00
C THR A 542 -8.14 36.86 -16.64
N PRO A 543 -6.82 36.81 -16.37
CA PRO A 543 -6.25 37.18 -15.08
C PRO A 543 -6.77 38.51 -14.55
N GLY A 544 -7.26 38.50 -13.30
CA GLY A 544 -7.75 39.71 -12.62
C GLY A 544 -9.16 40.17 -13.00
N THR A 545 -9.85 39.49 -13.93
CA THR A 545 -11.22 39.87 -14.35
C THR A 545 -12.31 38.88 -13.93
N GLY A 546 -11.97 37.60 -13.77
CA GLY A 546 -12.94 36.52 -13.48
C GLY A 546 -13.90 36.19 -14.63
N ALA A 547 -13.73 36.81 -15.81
CA ALA A 547 -14.49 36.51 -17.02
C ALA A 547 -13.81 35.37 -17.80
N PRO A 548 -14.57 34.53 -18.54
CA PRO A 548 -14.00 33.48 -19.40
C PRO A 548 -12.85 34.01 -20.25
N SER A 549 -11.73 33.29 -20.25
CA SER A 549 -10.55 33.75 -20.98
C SER A 549 -10.75 33.59 -22.48
N ASP A 550 -10.57 34.68 -23.21
CA ASP A 550 -10.41 34.68 -24.65
C ASP A 550 -8.91 34.57 -24.95
N THR A 551 -8.48 33.56 -25.70
CA THR A 551 -7.06 33.36 -26.03
C THR A 551 -6.62 34.25 -27.20
N ASP A 552 -7.55 34.83 -27.97
CA ASP A 552 -7.25 35.68 -29.12
C ASP A 552 -6.80 37.10 -28.72
N ILE A 553 -6.94 37.47 -27.45
CA ILE A 553 -6.54 38.78 -26.92
C ILE A 553 -5.10 38.83 -26.37
N GLY A 554 -4.36 37.71 -26.42
CA GLY A 554 -2.93 37.67 -26.09
C GLY A 554 -2.59 37.79 -24.60
N ILE A 555 -3.54 37.51 -23.71
CA ILE A 555 -3.32 37.48 -22.25
C ILE A 555 -3.36 36.01 -21.79
N PRO A 556 -2.30 35.49 -21.12
CA PRO A 556 -2.27 34.10 -20.66
C PRO A 556 -3.44 33.78 -19.70
N PRO A 557 -4.23 32.73 -19.94
CA PRO A 557 -5.38 32.37 -19.10
C PRO A 557 -4.97 31.87 -17.70
N GLN A 558 -5.84 32.08 -16.70
CA GLN A 558 -5.68 31.57 -15.33
C GLN A 558 -6.85 30.63 -14.97
N LEU A 559 -6.59 29.47 -14.37
CA LEU A 559 -7.64 28.55 -13.93
C LEU A 559 -8.29 29.04 -12.61
N GLN A 560 -9.61 28.92 -12.45
CA GLN A 560 -10.37 29.42 -11.30
C GLN A 560 -11.48 28.42 -10.89
N SER A 561 -11.58 28.05 -9.60
CA SER A 561 -12.69 27.27 -9.02
C SER A 561 -13.63 28.17 -8.22
N ALA A 562 -14.92 27.83 -8.16
CA ALA A 562 -15.88 28.50 -7.28
C ALA A 562 -15.59 28.30 -5.78
N THR A 563 -14.94 27.19 -5.42
CA THR A 563 -14.70 26.76 -4.05
C THR A 563 -13.35 27.22 -3.52
N LEU A 564 -12.34 27.33 -4.39
CA LEU A 564 -10.94 27.62 -4.03
C LEU A 564 -10.41 28.96 -4.58
N GLY A 565 -11.19 29.67 -5.39
CA GLY A 565 -10.75 30.92 -6.02
C GLY A 565 -9.81 30.68 -7.21
N ALA A 566 -8.91 31.61 -7.49
CA ALA A 566 -7.92 31.44 -8.56
C ALA A 566 -7.01 30.25 -8.21
N ILE A 567 -7.09 29.19 -9.02
CA ILE A 567 -6.32 27.97 -8.81
C ILE A 567 -5.08 28.05 -9.69
N SER A 568 -3.95 28.10 -9.01
CA SER A 568 -2.68 27.67 -9.58
C SER A 568 -2.71 26.13 -9.65
N ALA A 569 -3.11 25.49 -10.77
CA ALA A 569 -2.98 24.04 -10.99
C ALA A 569 -3.04 23.67 -12.48
N THR A 570 -2.65 22.42 -12.82
CA THR A 570 -2.43 22.02 -14.22
C THR A 570 -2.85 20.64 -14.70
N ILE A 571 -3.27 20.68 -15.96
CA ILE A 571 -2.91 19.89 -17.15
C ILE A 571 -2.13 18.59 -16.90
N LEU A 572 -2.73 17.48 -17.32
CA LEU A 572 -2.26 16.10 -17.20
C LEU A 572 -1.43 15.66 -18.41
N HIS A 573 -0.19 15.18 -18.23
CA HIS A 573 0.51 14.26 -19.16
C HIS A 573 1.14 13.11 -18.41
N SER A 574 0.88 11.88 -18.87
CA SER A 574 1.63 10.68 -18.48
C SER A 574 1.43 9.60 -19.56
N LEU A 575 2.47 9.41 -20.40
CA LEU A 575 2.51 8.42 -21.49
C LEU A 575 2.87 7.00 -20.99
N SER A 576 3.37 6.86 -19.76
CA SER A 576 3.93 5.59 -19.24
C SER A 576 2.87 4.51 -18.98
N ALA A 577 1.61 4.88 -18.78
CA ALA A 577 0.50 3.94 -18.59
C ALA A 577 -0.13 3.43 -19.90
N LEU A 578 0.36 3.89 -21.06
CA LEU A 578 -0.21 3.54 -22.38
C LEU A 578 0.49 2.35 -23.05
N ASN A 579 1.45 1.67 -22.38
CA ASN A 579 2.16 0.49 -22.89
C ASN A 579 2.17 -0.73 -21.96
N PRO A 580 1.03 -1.35 -21.61
CA PRO A 580 1.10 -2.62 -20.90
C PRO A 580 1.58 -3.73 -21.87
N ALA A 581 2.67 -4.42 -21.48
CA ALA A 581 3.22 -5.65 -22.08
C ALA A 581 4.21 -5.54 -23.27
N ASP A 582 5.05 -4.49 -23.34
CA ASP A 582 6.17 -4.39 -24.31
C ASP A 582 5.78 -4.70 -25.76
N ALA A 583 4.54 -4.36 -26.15
CA ALA A 583 4.19 -4.31 -27.55
C ALA A 583 5.13 -3.29 -28.22
N MET A 584 5.60 -3.62 -29.43
CA MET A 584 6.41 -2.70 -30.23
C MET A 584 5.57 -1.44 -30.50
N GLN A 585 5.69 -0.45 -29.61
CA GLN A 585 5.09 0.85 -29.80
C GLN A 585 5.87 1.56 -30.89
N VAL A 586 5.14 2.05 -31.86
CA VAL A 586 5.49 3.30 -32.51
C VAL A 586 4.35 4.21 -32.07
N LEU A 587 4.57 5.36 -31.44
CA LEU A 587 5.22 6.49 -32.07
C LEU A 587 5.95 7.38 -31.04
N SER A 588 7.16 6.97 -30.64
CA SER A 588 8.38 7.78 -30.79
C SER A 588 9.18 7.16 -31.93
N GLY A 589 8.58 7.16 -33.13
CA GLY A 589 9.23 6.65 -34.33
C GLY A 589 9.96 7.77 -35.02
N THR A 590 11.05 7.48 -35.73
CA THR A 590 11.51 8.46 -36.72
C THR A 590 10.76 8.27 -38.04
N SER A 591 10.42 9.37 -38.69
CA SER A 591 9.96 9.36 -40.07
C SER A 591 10.97 8.63 -40.95
N ALA A 592 10.52 8.13 -42.10
CA ALA A 592 11.42 7.48 -43.06
C ALA A 592 12.59 8.42 -43.41
N GLY A 593 13.80 8.00 -43.04
CA GLY A 593 15.01 8.80 -43.19
C GLY A 593 15.52 9.45 -41.91
N GLY A 594 14.90 9.26 -40.74
CA GLY A 594 15.52 9.59 -39.45
C GLY A 594 15.49 11.07 -39.04
N HIS A 595 14.82 11.95 -39.77
CA HIS A 595 14.88 13.41 -39.56
C HIS A 595 13.77 14.01 -38.70
N GLU A 596 12.72 13.24 -38.39
CA GLU A 596 11.56 13.74 -37.65
C GLU A 596 11.13 12.67 -36.66
N LEU A 597 10.96 13.03 -35.39
CA LEU A 597 10.30 12.21 -34.40
C LEU A 597 8.80 12.35 -34.58
N LEU A 598 8.07 11.26 -34.73
CA LEU A 598 6.62 11.26 -34.67
C LEU A 598 6.19 10.89 -33.26
N ILE A 599 5.35 11.74 -32.68
CA ILE A 599 4.69 11.60 -31.39
C ILE A 599 3.21 11.38 -31.69
N GLY A 600 2.77 10.14 -31.55
CA GLY A 600 1.34 9.83 -31.52
C GLY A 600 0.86 9.89 -30.07
N PHE A 601 -0.29 10.49 -29.82
CA PHE A 601 -1.03 10.28 -28.58
C PHE A 601 -1.93 9.03 -28.65
N GLU A 602 -1.65 8.09 -29.56
CA GLU A 602 -2.51 7.01 -30.09
C GLU A 602 -2.28 5.62 -29.45
N ASP A 603 -3.20 4.66 -29.64
CA ASP A 603 -2.99 3.22 -29.43
C ASP A 603 -2.72 2.44 -30.76
N LEU A 604 -1.98 1.32 -30.72
CA LEU A 604 -1.45 0.62 -31.92
C LEU A 604 -2.52 -0.16 -32.74
N PRO A 605 -2.16 -0.75 -33.91
CA PRO A 605 -2.06 -0.20 -35.27
C PRO A 605 -3.22 -0.68 -36.18
N ASN A 606 -4.26 -1.33 -35.62
CA ASN A 606 -5.32 -1.96 -36.41
C ASN A 606 -6.67 -1.23 -36.34
N GLY A 607 -6.78 -0.20 -35.50
CA GLY A 607 -7.96 0.65 -35.37
C GLY A 607 -7.76 2.01 -36.01
N THR A 608 -7.55 2.10 -37.32
CA THR A 608 -7.60 3.43 -37.95
C THR A 608 -9.03 3.98 -37.85
N GLY A 609 -9.25 5.01 -37.02
CA GLY A 609 -10.42 5.91 -37.08
C GLY A 609 -11.57 5.64 -36.10
N ASP A 610 -11.30 5.22 -34.87
CA ASP A 610 -12.31 5.26 -33.80
C ASP A 610 -12.53 6.69 -33.24
N ASN A 611 -11.63 7.63 -33.59
CA ASN A 611 -11.75 9.07 -33.35
C ASN A 611 -11.90 9.38 -31.85
N ASP A 612 -11.21 8.64 -30.98
CA ASP A 612 -11.26 8.94 -29.55
C ASP A 612 -10.35 10.14 -29.19
N PHE A 613 -10.06 10.40 -27.92
CA PHE A 613 -9.27 11.59 -27.54
C PHE A 613 -7.75 11.45 -27.79
N GLN A 614 -7.29 10.26 -28.16
CA GLN A 614 -5.89 9.86 -28.32
C GLN A 614 -5.38 9.97 -29.78
N ASP A 615 -6.29 10.22 -30.72
CA ASP A 615 -6.01 10.34 -32.16
C ASP A 615 -5.40 11.71 -32.59
N VAL A 616 -4.34 12.16 -31.93
CA VAL A 616 -3.55 13.34 -32.31
C VAL A 616 -2.09 12.93 -32.56
N VAL A 617 -1.55 13.28 -33.72
CA VAL A 617 -0.13 13.01 -34.06
C VAL A 617 0.59 14.34 -34.29
N ILE A 618 1.71 14.52 -33.60
CA ILE A 618 2.65 15.62 -33.81
C ILE A 618 4.00 15.11 -34.27
N GLY A 619 4.64 15.79 -35.22
CA GLY A 619 6.01 15.54 -35.64
C GLY A 619 6.95 16.58 -35.03
N ILE A 620 8.06 16.17 -34.45
CA ILE A 620 9.12 17.03 -33.94
C ILE A 620 10.36 16.90 -34.81
N ARG A 621 10.94 18.02 -35.24
CA ARG A 621 12.13 18.06 -36.09
C ARG A 621 13.19 18.96 -35.48
N ALA A 622 14.46 18.60 -35.69
CA ALA A 622 15.52 19.58 -35.58
C ALA A 622 15.33 20.65 -36.67
N THR A 623 15.64 21.91 -36.35
CA THR A 623 15.65 23.01 -37.32
C THR A 623 16.90 23.01 -38.18
N THR A 624 17.92 22.23 -37.80
CA THR A 624 19.07 21.93 -38.66
C THR A 624 18.71 20.78 -39.60
N ASP A 625 19.33 20.73 -40.78
CA ASP A 625 19.13 19.64 -41.76
C ASP A 625 19.67 18.27 -41.26
N ASP A 626 20.06 18.17 -39.99
CA ASP A 626 20.64 16.98 -39.39
C ASP A 626 19.58 15.91 -39.12
N PHE A 627 20.03 14.68 -38.96
CA PHE A 627 19.20 13.53 -38.61
C PHE A 627 18.97 13.52 -37.09
N LEU A 628 17.76 13.13 -36.65
CA LEU A 628 17.44 12.90 -35.23
C LEU A 628 17.89 11.51 -34.73
N LEU A 629 18.57 10.73 -35.58
CA LEU A 629 19.16 9.41 -35.28
C LEU A 629 20.68 9.41 -35.36
#